data_AF-A0AAQ4EPJ2-F1
#
_entry.id   AF-A0AAQ4EPJ2-F1
#
_cell.length_a   1.000
_cell.length_b   1.000
_cell.length_c   1.000
_cell.angle_alpha   90.00
_cell.angle_beta   90.00
_cell.angle_gamma   90.00
#
_symmetry.space_group_name_H-M   'P 1'
#
loop_
_entity.id
_entity.type
_entity.pdbx_description
1 polymer ?
#
loop_
_entity_poly.entity_id
_entity_poly.type
_entity_poly.pdbx_seq_one_letter_code
_entity_poly.pdbx_strand_id
1 'polypeptide(L)' 'MAEEQILLSVLAPPRITKLQPPAPVVLGRPARLECRVHQGSPRASVEWTKDGELLVERQPLLQVADGGQDTMTTT' A
#
# COMPACT_ATOMS: atom_id res chain seq x y z
N MET A 1 -18.15 -34.59 -25.96
CA MET A 1 -18.86 -33.32 -25.73
C MET A 1 -17.82 -32.35 -25.22
N ALA A 2 -17.50 -31.30 -25.98
CA ALA A 2 -16.47 -30.33 -25.60
C ALA A 2 -17.14 -29.16 -24.90
N GLU A 3 -16.61 -28.77 -23.74
CA GLU A 3 -17.05 -27.59 -23.01
C GLU A 3 -16.32 -26.36 -23.59
N GLU A 4 -17.08 -25.41 -24.12
CA GLU A 4 -16.54 -24.12 -24.56
C GLU A 4 -16.61 -23.13 -23.40
N GLN A 5 -15.45 -22.67 -22.93
CA GLN A 5 -15.36 -21.72 -21.82
C GLN A 5 -15.09 -20.32 -22.34
N ILE A 6 -15.87 -19.34 -21.87
CA ILE A 6 -15.69 -17.92 -22.16
C ILE A 6 -15.01 -17.28 -20.95
N LEU A 7 -13.81 -16.74 -21.15
CA LEU A 7 -13.07 -16.01 -20.11
C LEU A 7 -13.41 -14.52 -20.19
N LEU A 8 -14.01 -13.97 -19.13
CA LEU A 8 -14.21 -12.53 -18.98
C LEU A 8 -13.09 -11.91 -18.14
N SER A 9 -12.32 -11.00 -18.73
CA SER A 9 -11.30 -10.22 -18.03
C SER A 9 -11.81 -8.80 -17.79
N VAL A 10 -12.02 -8.44 -16.51
CA VAL A 10 -12.44 -7.08 -16.12
C VAL A 10 -11.21 -6.31 -15.64
N LEU A 11 -10.97 -5.14 -16.23
CA LEU A 11 -9.93 -4.21 -15.79
C LEU A 11 -10.53 -3.17 -14.85
N ALA A 12 -9.87 -2.94 -13.71
CA ALA A 12 -10.30 -1.97 -12.73
C ALA A 12 -9.09 -1.30 -12.08
N PRO A 13 -9.10 0.04 -11.91
CA PRO A 13 -8.01 0.75 -11.26
C PRO A 13 -7.95 0.41 -9.76
N PRO A 14 -6.77 0.42 -9.13
CA PRO A 14 -6.66 0.38 -7.68
C PRO A 14 -7.30 1.63 -7.06
N ARG A 15 -7.89 1.50 -5.87
CA ARG A 15 -8.51 2.63 -5.18
C ARG A 15 -8.04 2.68 -3.74
N ILE A 16 -7.53 3.82 -3.30
CA ILE A 16 -7.21 4.04 -1.89
C ILE A 16 -8.53 4.08 -1.12
N THR A 17 -8.74 3.10 -0.24
CA THR A 17 -9.94 2.98 0.60
C THR A 17 -9.73 3.57 1.98
N LYS A 18 -8.48 3.63 2.46
CA LYS A 18 -8.14 4.26 3.72
C LYS A 18 -6.76 4.90 3.62
N LEU A 19 -6.70 6.18 3.95
CA LEU A 19 -5.45 6.88 4.23
C LEU A 19 -5.61 7.48 5.62
N GLN A 20 -4.71 7.13 6.54
CA GLN A 20 -4.76 7.70 7.89
C GLN A 20 -4.50 9.22 7.83
N PRO A 21 -5.34 10.05 8.48
CA PRO A 21 -5.03 11.46 8.64
C PRO A 21 -3.76 11.63 9.50
N PRO A 22 -3.06 12.77 9.38
CA PRO A 22 -1.89 13.05 10.21
C PRO A 22 -2.26 12.94 11.70
N ALA A 23 -1.64 11.98 12.39
CA ALA A 23 -1.74 11.88 13.84
C ALA A 23 -0.64 12.73 14.50
N PRO A 24 -0.88 13.29 15.70
CA PRO A 24 0.18 13.94 16.46
C PRO A 24 1.29 12.93 16.75
N VAL A 25 2.48 13.21 16.22
CA VAL A 25 3.69 12.41 16.43
C VAL A 25 4.59 13.08 17.45
N VAL A 26 5.27 12.27 18.26
CA VAL A 26 6.24 12.75 19.26
C VAL A 26 7.63 12.68 18.66
N LEU A 27 8.42 13.73 18.88
CA LEU A 27 9.78 13.81 18.35
C LEU A 27 10.65 12.70 18.96
N GLY A 28 11.37 11.97 18.09
CA GLY A 28 12.18 10.81 18.50
C GLY A 28 11.37 9.56 18.86
N ARG A 29 10.08 9.52 18.49
CA ARG A 29 9.24 8.33 18.63
C ARG A 29 8.75 7.83 17.27
N PRO A 30 8.41 6.53 17.22
CA PRO A 30 7.87 5.94 16.03
C PRO A 30 6.57 6.56 15.55
N ALA A 31 6.47 6.79 14.23
CA ALA A 31 5.25 7.25 13.58
C ALA A 31 4.67 6.14 12.71
N ARG A 32 3.38 5.86 12.88
CA ARG A 32 2.67 4.86 12.06
C ARG A 32 1.81 5.53 10.98
N LEU A 33 2.02 5.19 9.72
CA LEU A 33 1.15 5.55 8.60
C LEU A 33 0.50 4.29 8.04
N GLU A 34 -0.77 4.34 7.66
CA GLU A 34 -1.46 3.21 7.02
C GLU A 34 -2.15 3.68 5.75
N CYS A 35 -1.86 2.96 4.67
CA CYS A 35 -2.60 3.05 3.42
C CYS A 35 -3.27 1.69 3.17
N ARG A 36 -4.57 1.71 2.90
CA ARG A 36 -5.31 0.55 2.39
C ARG A 36 -5.73 0.84 0.96
N VAL A 37 -5.33 -0.05 0.07
CA VAL A 37 -5.66 0.01 -1.35
C VAL A 37 -6.56 -1.17 -1.67
N HIS A 38 -7.76 -0.90 -2.16
CA HIS A 38 -8.56 -1.91 -2.85
C HIS A 38 -7.82 -2.30 -4.13
N GLN A 39 -7.51 -3.58 -4.24
CA GLN A 39 -6.68 -4.11 -5.30
C GLN A 39 -7.36 -3.88 -6.67
N GLY A 40 -6.58 -3.33 -7.61
CA GLY A 40 -6.98 -3.24 -9.00
C GLY A 40 -6.79 -4.56 -9.73
N SER A 41 -7.32 -4.63 -10.95
CA SER A 41 -7.07 -5.72 -11.89
C SER A 41 -6.39 -5.13 -13.13
N PRO A 42 -5.13 -5.47 -13.42
CA PRO A 42 -4.21 -6.36 -12.67
C PRO A 42 -3.72 -5.76 -11.33
N ARG A 43 -3.08 -6.58 -10.49
CA ARG A 43 -2.59 -6.17 -9.16
C ARG A 43 -1.67 -4.96 -9.27
N ALA A 44 -2.00 -3.88 -8.57
CA ALA A 44 -1.16 -2.68 -8.47
C ALA A 44 -0.10 -2.83 -7.36
N SER A 45 1.00 -2.10 -7.51
CA SER A 45 2.01 -1.88 -6.46
C SER A 45 1.68 -0.63 -5.64
N VAL A 46 2.16 -0.59 -4.40
CA VAL A 46 2.06 0.59 -3.52
C VAL A 46 3.47 1.05 -3.20
N GLU A 47 3.69 2.36 -3.31
CA GLU A 47 4.98 3.01 -3.02
C GLU A 47 4.76 4.12 -2.01
N TRP A 48 5.69 4.25 -1.08
CA TRP A 48 5.67 5.30 -0.06
C TRP A 48 6.78 6.31 -0.35
N THR A 49 6.44 7.60 -0.32
CA THR A 49 7.41 8.70 -0.47
C THR A 49 7.35 9.63 0.73
N LYS A 50 8.49 10.19 1.11
CA LYS A 50 8.61 11.24 2.11
C LYS A 50 9.47 12.35 1.54
N ASP A 51 8.93 13.57 1.53
CA ASP A 51 9.62 14.76 1.02
C ASP A 51 10.13 14.62 -0.44
N GLY A 52 9.42 13.80 -1.23
CA GLY A 52 9.79 13.49 -2.63
C GLY A 52 10.76 12.32 -2.80
N GLU A 53 11.26 11.75 -1.70
CA GLU A 53 12.18 10.61 -1.72
C GLU A 53 11.43 9.29 -1.49
N LEU A 54 11.74 8.27 -2.29
CA LEU A 54 11.16 6.94 -2.17
C LEU A 54 11.65 6.25 -0.90
N LEU A 55 10.71 5.82 -0.06
CA LEU A 55 11.00 5.05 1.13
C LEU A 55 11.08 3.58 0.77
N VAL A 56 12.30 3.04 0.75
CA VAL A 56 12.57 1.63 0.48
C VAL A 56 12.71 0.85 1.79
N GLU A 57 12.20 -0.39 1.82
CA GLU A 57 12.23 -1.29 2.98
C GLU A 57 13.65 -1.56 3.53
N ARG A 58 14.71 -1.19 2.79
CA ARG A 58 16.12 -1.31 3.20
C ARG A 58 16.59 -0.21 4.15
N GLN A 59 15.69 0.38 4.94
CA GLN A 59 16.04 1.35 5.97
C GLN A 59 15.82 0.74 7.35
N PRO A 60 16.78 0.82 8.28
CA PRO A 60 16.68 0.19 9.60
C PRO A 60 15.53 0.74 10.47
N LEU A 61 14.94 1.88 10.06
CA LEU A 61 13.85 2.56 10.74
C LEU A 61 12.51 2.44 10.01
N LEU A 62 12.41 1.65 8.93
CA LEU A 62 11.23 1.57 8.08
C LEU A 62 10.77 0.11 7.94
N GLN A 63 9.53 -0.17 8.32
CA GLN A 63 8.84 -1.42 8.00
C GLN A 63 7.72 -1.11 7.03
N VAL A 64 7.72 -1.71 5.83
CA VAL A 64 6.68 -1.56 4.82
C VAL A 64 6.02 -2.92 4.63
N ALA A 65 4.83 -3.13 5.19
CA ALA A 65 4.11 -4.37 4.95
C ALA A 65 3.46 -4.34 3.56
N ASP A 66 3.85 -5.21 2.61
CA ASP A 66 3.11 -5.40 1.34
C ASP A 66 1.96 -6.37 1.58
N GLY A 67 0.75 -5.86 1.77
CA GLY A 67 -0.38 -6.75 2.01
C GLY A 67 -1.65 -6.09 2.50
N GLY A 68 -2.27 -5.21 1.71
CA GLY A 68 -3.64 -4.71 1.94
C GLY A 68 -3.84 -3.91 3.24
N GLN A 69 -2.79 -3.73 4.03
CA GLN A 69 -2.67 -2.98 5.26
C GLN A 69 -1.22 -2.51 5.34
N ASP A 70 -0.87 -1.57 4.47
CA ASP A 70 0.51 -1.10 4.36
C ASP A 70 0.77 -0.17 5.54
N THR A 71 1.30 -0.76 6.61
CA THR A 71 1.65 -0.09 7.85
C THR A 71 3.11 0.33 7.77
N MET A 72 3.37 1.62 7.62
CA MET A 72 4.69 2.19 7.84
C MET A 72 4.84 2.49 9.32
N THR A 73 5.89 2.00 9.99
CA THR A 73 6.27 2.47 11.33
C THR A 73 7.69 3.05 11.25
N THR A 74 7.84 4.38 11.23
CA THR A 74 9.13 5.05 11.53
C THR A 74 9.44 4.86 13.02
N THR A 75 10.67 4.86 13.53
CA THR A 75 11.04 4.91 14.99
C THR A 75 11.68 6.23 15.36
#